data_AF-A0A2E7ZEY9-F1
#
_entry.id   AF-A0A2E7ZEY9-F1
#
_cell.length_a   1.000
_cell.length_b   1.000
_cell.length_c   1.000
_cell.angle_alpha   90.00
_cell.angle_beta   90.00
_cell.angle_gamma   90.00
#
_symmetry.space_group_name_H-M   'P 1'
#
loop_
_entity.id
_entity.type
_entity.pdbx_description
1 polymer ?
#
loop_
_entity_poly.entity_id
_entity_poly.type
_entity_poly.pdbx_seq_one_letter_code
_entity_poly.pdbx_strand_id
1 'polypeptide(L)'
;MKFKKKAIKMLLALFLTVSFSNYSFAEQYRLACKIGAFDLKGTSFADKTRLLNKIMDFDVDTEIGMIYSKDLRSSTDEVIIHGLWPDAELTGTFGKQEIAWNNELVMGKDPWRQYKYTSFVEKKSKNQRKDERTLHITIQSYIKRPVFGQIKMPKIVKEKKHDEMVEKLNKGEITQEEFDKFEAEQNKPPKMETVKEDTFRFKFTCIKTPLI
;
A
#
# COMPACT_ATOMS: atom_id res chain seq x y z
N MET A 1 34.39 29.21 37.42
CA MET A 1 33.71 27.92 37.67
C MET A 1 32.35 27.70 36.96
N LYS A 2 31.78 28.69 36.24
CA LYS A 2 30.46 28.55 35.55
C LYS A 2 30.54 27.82 34.20
N PHE A 3 31.61 27.98 33.43
CA PHE A 3 31.78 27.32 32.11
C PHE A 3 31.86 25.79 32.20
N LYS A 4 32.59 25.24 33.18
CA LYS A 4 32.70 23.78 33.39
C LYS A 4 31.33 23.12 33.65
N LYS A 5 30.43 23.77 34.40
CA LYS A 5 29.08 23.24 34.68
C LYS A 5 28.17 23.22 33.44
N LYS A 6 28.32 24.18 32.52
CA LYS A 6 27.51 24.28 31.29
C LYS A 6 27.94 23.23 30.26
N ALA A 7 29.25 23.00 30.12
CA ALA A 7 29.80 21.94 29.27
C ALA A 7 29.39 20.54 29.75
N ILE A 8 29.44 20.27 31.06
CA ILE A 8 29.01 18.98 31.63
C ILE A 8 27.51 18.74 31.37
N LYS A 9 26.65 19.76 31.55
CA LYS A 9 25.21 19.62 31.25
C LYS A 9 24.94 19.35 29.77
N MET A 10 25.68 20.00 28.88
CA MET A 10 25.53 19.79 27.44
C MET A 10 26.02 18.38 27.04
N LEU A 11 27.12 17.91 27.62
CA LEU A 11 27.63 16.55 27.41
C LEU A 11 26.65 15.49 27.94
N LEU A 12 26.03 15.74 29.10
CA LEU A 12 25.02 14.85 29.68
C LEU A 12 23.77 14.81 28.79
N ALA A 13 23.33 15.96 28.28
CA ALA A 13 22.20 16.04 27.36
C ALA A 13 22.51 15.30 26.05
N LEU A 14 23.72 15.46 25.51
CA LEU A 14 24.19 14.74 24.33
C LEU A 14 24.23 13.23 24.57
N PHE A 15 24.77 12.81 25.71
CA PHE A 15 24.85 11.39 26.10
C PHE A 15 23.46 10.79 26.30
N LEU A 16 22.53 11.51 26.93
CA LEU A 16 21.12 11.12 27.05
C LEU A 16 20.47 11.02 25.67
N THR A 17 20.64 12.02 24.78
CA THR A 17 20.09 11.93 23.42
C THR A 17 20.68 10.78 22.61
N VAL A 18 21.96 10.49 22.73
CA VAL A 18 22.64 9.37 22.05
C VAL A 18 22.23 8.01 22.65
N SER A 19 21.98 7.96 23.96
CA SER A 19 21.52 6.73 24.63
C SER A 19 20.03 6.42 24.36
N PHE A 20 19.23 7.44 24.01
CA PHE A 20 17.82 7.30 23.63
C PHE A 20 17.60 7.23 22.11
N SER A 21 18.60 7.55 21.29
CA SER A 21 18.56 7.32 19.84
C SER A 21 18.86 5.85 19.56
N ASN A 22 17.80 5.02 19.63
CA ASN A 22 17.72 3.69 19.03
C ASN A 22 18.73 2.64 19.54
N TYR A 23 18.47 2.07 20.71
CA TYR A 23 18.70 0.63 20.89
C TYR A 23 17.68 -0.16 20.04
N SER A 24 17.78 -0.05 18.71
CA SER A 24 17.26 -1.09 17.83
C SER A 24 18.33 -2.16 17.85
N PHE A 25 18.16 -3.16 18.72
CA PHE A 25 19.00 -4.35 18.60
C PHE A 25 18.72 -4.91 17.19
N ALA A 26 19.76 -4.92 16.37
CA ALA A 26 19.85 -5.70 15.15
C ALA A 26 19.42 -7.13 15.49
N GLU A 27 18.21 -7.52 15.06
CA GLU A 27 17.62 -8.80 15.41
C GLU A 27 17.10 -9.46 14.15
N GLN A 28 17.63 -10.64 13.87
CA GLN A 28 17.09 -11.55 12.87
C GLN A 28 16.14 -12.51 13.56
N TYR A 29 14.90 -12.58 13.07
CA TYR A 29 13.89 -13.45 13.64
C TYR A 29 12.89 -13.93 12.58
N ARG A 30 12.31 -15.09 12.85
CA ARG A 30 11.16 -15.61 12.13
C ARG A 30 9.88 -15.14 12.80
N LEU A 31 8.90 -14.69 12.02
CA LEU A 31 7.58 -14.26 12.47
C LEU A 31 6.53 -15.12 11.78
N ALA A 32 5.85 -15.97 12.55
CA ALA A 32 4.80 -16.85 12.05
C ALA A 32 3.42 -16.37 12.53
N CYS A 33 2.55 -15.96 11.61
CA CYS A 33 1.22 -15.43 11.89
C CYS A 33 0.14 -16.41 11.42
N LYS A 34 -0.57 -17.03 12.37
CA LYS A 34 -1.66 -17.97 12.04
C LYS A 34 -2.96 -17.21 11.80
N ILE A 35 -3.64 -17.52 10.70
CA ILE A 35 -4.96 -16.95 10.37
C ILE A 35 -6.05 -17.70 11.14
N GLY A 36 -6.65 -17.01 12.10
CA GLY A 36 -7.80 -17.48 12.87
C GLY A 36 -9.14 -17.27 12.15
N ALA A 37 -10.18 -17.93 12.65
CA ALA A 37 -11.52 -17.88 12.08
C ALA A 37 -12.18 -16.49 12.10
N PHE A 38 -11.74 -15.62 13.01
CA PHE A 38 -12.31 -14.28 13.21
C PHE A 38 -11.46 -13.15 12.61
N ASP A 39 -10.24 -13.45 12.15
CA ASP A 39 -9.27 -12.44 11.75
C ASP A 39 -9.65 -11.77 10.42
N LEU A 40 -10.36 -12.50 9.55
CA LEU A 40 -10.78 -12.06 8.21
C LEU A 40 -12.18 -11.43 8.21
N LYS A 41 -12.54 -10.68 9.24
CA LYS A 41 -13.84 -9.99 9.31
C LYS A 41 -14.02 -9.05 8.09
N GLY A 42 -15.20 -9.08 7.47
CA GLY A 42 -15.53 -8.27 6.29
C GLY A 42 -15.13 -8.89 4.95
N THR A 43 -14.47 -10.06 4.95
CA THR A 43 -14.20 -10.83 3.72
C THR A 43 -15.32 -11.83 3.41
N SER A 44 -15.33 -12.35 2.18
CA SER A 44 -16.28 -13.36 1.72
C SER A 44 -16.14 -14.68 2.50
N PHE A 45 -17.19 -15.49 2.52
CA PHE A 45 -17.13 -16.82 3.15
C PHE A 45 -16.09 -17.72 2.47
N ALA A 46 -15.97 -17.63 1.13
CA ALA A 46 -14.98 -18.38 0.37
C ALA A 46 -13.55 -18.03 0.81
N ASP A 47 -13.25 -16.74 0.99
CA ASP A 47 -11.92 -16.30 1.43
C ASP A 47 -11.61 -16.75 2.86
N LYS A 48 -12.58 -16.68 3.77
CA LYS A 48 -12.42 -17.19 5.14
C LYS A 48 -12.06 -18.66 5.16
N THR A 49 -12.81 -19.49 4.44
CA THR A 49 -12.57 -20.94 4.40
C THR A 49 -11.23 -21.27 3.74
N ARG A 50 -10.89 -20.57 2.64
CA ARG A 50 -9.65 -20.79 1.90
C ARG A 50 -8.39 -20.42 2.71
N LEU A 51 -8.52 -19.48 3.64
CA LEU A 51 -7.39 -18.92 4.40
C LEU A 51 -7.30 -19.39 5.85
N LEU A 52 -8.35 -20.02 6.37
CA LEU A 52 -8.39 -20.52 7.74
C LEU A 52 -7.22 -21.47 8.03
N ASN A 53 -6.57 -21.28 9.17
CA ASN A 53 -5.42 -22.07 9.65
C ASN A 53 -4.14 -21.97 8.81
N LYS A 54 -4.11 -21.18 7.74
CA LYS A 54 -2.86 -20.87 7.04
C LYS A 54 -1.93 -20.07 7.96
N ILE A 55 -0.63 -20.21 7.72
CA ILE A 55 0.42 -19.52 8.47
C ILE A 55 1.17 -18.66 7.47
N MET A 56 1.14 -17.34 7.70
CA MET A 56 2.01 -16.41 6.98
C MET A 56 3.35 -16.38 7.70
N ASP A 57 4.43 -16.62 6.97
CA ASP A 57 5.77 -16.82 7.55
C ASP A 57 6.77 -15.83 6.98
N PHE A 58 7.35 -15.04 7.88
CA PHE A 58 8.27 -13.96 7.53
C PHE A 58 9.63 -14.16 8.19
N ASP A 59 10.70 -14.03 7.41
CA ASP A 59 12.03 -13.80 7.95
C ASP A 59 12.24 -12.28 8.01
N VAL A 60 12.52 -11.76 9.21
CA VAL A 60 12.68 -10.33 9.48
C VAL A 60 14.11 -10.08 9.92
N ASP A 61 14.74 -9.08 9.31
CA ASP A 61 16.03 -8.54 9.71
C ASP A 61 15.88 -7.03 9.98
N THR A 62 15.91 -6.64 11.24
CA THR A 62 15.77 -5.23 11.63
C THR A 62 17.06 -4.43 11.48
N GLU A 63 18.21 -5.07 11.24
CA GLU A 63 19.51 -4.42 11.07
C GLU A 63 19.61 -3.76 9.70
N ILE A 64 19.42 -4.58 8.66
CA ILE A 64 19.42 -4.10 7.27
C ILE A 64 18.07 -3.51 6.87
N GLY A 65 17.05 -3.65 7.73
CA GLY A 65 15.68 -3.31 7.41
C GLY A 65 15.24 -4.15 6.22
N MET A 66 15.02 -5.44 6.45
CA MET A 66 14.51 -6.37 5.45
C MET A 66 13.42 -7.23 6.08
N ILE A 67 12.38 -7.52 5.30
CA ILE A 67 11.38 -8.51 5.63
C ILE A 67 11.11 -9.32 4.37
N TYR A 68 11.08 -10.63 4.50
CA TYR A 68 10.87 -11.56 3.40
C TYR A 68 9.82 -12.58 3.79
N SER A 69 8.88 -12.86 2.89
CA SER A 69 7.92 -13.94 3.04
C SER A 69 8.37 -15.12 2.20
N LYS A 70 8.41 -16.32 2.77
CA LYS A 70 8.67 -17.54 1.97
C LYS A 70 7.53 -17.80 0.98
N ASP A 71 6.36 -17.24 1.24
CA ASP A 71 5.16 -17.36 0.42
C ASP A 71 5.30 -16.61 -0.92
N LEU A 72 6.26 -15.69 -1.06
CA LEU A 72 6.59 -14.97 -2.31
C LEU A 72 6.92 -15.89 -3.49
N ARG A 73 7.45 -17.10 -3.22
CA ARG A 73 7.84 -18.05 -4.27
C ARG A 73 6.65 -18.80 -4.87
N SER A 74 5.48 -18.65 -4.27
CA SER A 74 4.27 -19.32 -4.69
C SER A 74 3.22 -18.28 -5.08
N SER A 75 2.48 -18.54 -6.15
CA SER A 75 1.30 -17.75 -6.55
C SER A 75 0.15 -17.92 -5.56
N THR A 76 0.43 -17.84 -4.26
CA THR A 76 -0.52 -18.14 -3.20
C THR A 76 -1.27 -16.90 -2.81
N ASP A 77 -2.53 -17.13 -2.49
CA ASP A 77 -3.39 -16.10 -1.95
C ASP A 77 -2.94 -15.55 -0.59
N GLU A 78 -1.90 -16.14 0.03
CA GLU A 78 -1.27 -15.64 1.26
C GLU A 78 -0.56 -14.30 0.99
N VAL A 79 0.11 -14.18 -0.17
CA VAL A 79 0.77 -12.94 -0.59
C VAL A 79 -0.24 -11.80 -0.71
N ILE A 80 -1.46 -12.10 -1.17
CA ILE A 80 -2.56 -11.14 -1.25
C ILE A 80 -2.97 -10.61 0.13
N ILE A 81 -2.81 -11.40 1.20
CA ILE A 81 -3.16 -10.96 2.55
C ILE A 81 -2.09 -10.02 3.10
N HIS A 82 -0.83 -10.42 3.06
CA HIS A 82 0.23 -9.65 3.73
C HIS A 82 0.85 -8.55 2.85
N GLY A 83 0.64 -8.60 1.54
CA GLY A 83 1.05 -7.55 0.60
C GLY A 83 2.56 -7.41 0.45
N LEU A 84 3.33 -8.43 0.84
CA LEU A 84 4.78 -8.42 0.73
C LEU A 84 5.16 -9.03 -0.61
N TRP A 85 5.14 -8.20 -1.65
CA TRP A 85 5.68 -8.51 -2.98
C TRP A 85 7.12 -7.98 -3.09
N PRO A 86 7.87 -8.34 -4.16
CA PRO A 86 9.24 -7.88 -4.35
C PRO A 86 9.42 -6.35 -4.37
N ASP A 87 8.35 -5.61 -4.61
CA ASP A 87 8.27 -4.15 -4.65
C ASP A 87 7.84 -3.51 -3.32
N ALA A 88 7.60 -4.30 -2.27
CA ALA A 88 7.23 -3.76 -0.97
C ALA A 88 8.36 -2.88 -0.40
N GLU A 89 8.00 -1.69 0.05
CA GLU A 89 8.93 -0.72 0.61
C GLU A 89 8.81 -0.70 2.13
N LEU A 90 9.94 -0.85 2.82
CA LEU A 90 10.00 -0.62 4.25
C LEU A 90 9.89 0.87 4.55
N THR A 91 9.13 1.16 5.59
CA THR A 91 8.80 2.52 5.99
C THR A 91 9.35 2.81 7.37
N GLY A 92 9.59 4.10 7.66
CA GLY A 92 9.98 4.52 8.99
C GLY A 92 8.96 4.08 10.03
N THR A 93 9.42 3.47 11.12
CA THR A 93 8.54 3.03 12.20
C THR A 93 8.16 4.21 13.10
N PHE A 94 6.88 4.28 13.51
CA PHE A 94 6.42 5.28 14.46
C PHE A 94 5.73 4.65 15.68
N GLY A 95 5.94 5.26 16.86
CA GLY A 95 5.28 4.87 18.10
C GLY A 95 5.47 3.39 18.47
N LYS A 96 4.40 2.60 18.35
CA LYS A 96 4.33 1.19 18.73
C LYS A 96 4.82 0.22 17.64
N GLN A 97 5.26 0.70 16.49
CA GLN A 97 5.69 -0.17 15.39
C GLN A 97 7.11 -0.69 15.62
N GLU A 98 7.32 -2.00 15.47
CA GLU A 98 8.62 -2.68 15.49
C GLU A 98 9.22 -2.74 14.07
N ILE A 99 8.40 -3.04 13.07
CA ILE A 99 8.71 -2.95 11.64
C ILE A 99 7.43 -2.60 10.86
N ALA A 100 7.55 -1.86 9.77
CA ALA A 100 6.41 -1.44 8.96
C ALA A 100 6.78 -1.40 7.46
N TRP A 101 5.88 -1.85 6.60
CA TRP A 101 6.03 -1.80 5.15
C TRP A 101 4.74 -1.36 4.46
N ASN A 102 4.92 -0.77 3.29
CA ASN A 102 3.85 -0.45 2.36
C ASN A 102 4.06 -1.21 1.05
N ASN A 103 2.96 -1.41 0.33
CA ASN A 103 3.06 -1.89 -1.03
C ASN A 103 1.90 -1.40 -1.90
N GLU A 104 2.12 -1.25 -3.19
CA GLU A 104 1.09 -0.92 -4.17
C GLU A 104 1.03 -2.00 -5.25
N LEU A 105 0.00 -2.85 -5.18
CA LEU A 105 -0.19 -3.92 -6.14
C LEU A 105 -1.19 -3.51 -7.22
N VAL A 106 -0.81 -3.71 -8.48
CA VAL A 106 -1.74 -3.74 -9.62
C VAL A 106 -1.91 -5.18 -10.07
N MET A 107 -3.15 -5.68 -10.05
CA MET A 107 -3.42 -7.05 -10.48
C MET A 107 -3.38 -7.14 -12.00
N GLY A 108 -2.49 -7.96 -12.56
CA GLY A 108 -2.38 -8.10 -14.02
C GLY A 108 -3.69 -8.56 -14.71
N LYS A 109 -4.54 -9.32 -14.01
CA LYS A 109 -5.85 -9.77 -14.51
C LYS A 109 -6.93 -8.68 -14.47
N ASP A 110 -6.78 -7.67 -13.62
CA ASP A 110 -7.70 -6.53 -13.51
C ASP A 110 -6.88 -5.24 -13.38
N PRO A 111 -6.39 -4.68 -14.51
CA PRO A 111 -5.50 -3.51 -14.50
C PRO A 111 -6.22 -2.22 -14.04
N TRP A 112 -7.55 -2.28 -13.90
CA TRP A 112 -8.35 -1.17 -13.37
C TRP A 112 -8.37 -1.16 -11.86
N ARG A 113 -8.04 -2.27 -11.21
CA ARG A 113 -8.03 -2.39 -9.75
C ARG A 113 -6.61 -2.31 -9.21
N GLN A 114 -6.44 -1.45 -8.22
CA GLN A 114 -5.19 -1.25 -7.51
C GLN A 114 -5.42 -1.47 -6.02
N TYR A 115 -4.49 -2.15 -5.37
CA TYR A 115 -4.51 -2.37 -3.93
C TYR A 115 -3.34 -1.65 -3.29
N LYS A 116 -3.63 -0.87 -2.25
CA LYS A 116 -2.59 -0.28 -1.40
C LYS A 116 -2.57 -1.01 -0.06
N TYR A 117 -1.39 -1.49 0.29
CA TYR A 117 -1.11 -2.20 1.52
C TYR A 117 -0.37 -1.29 2.48
N THR A 118 -0.80 -1.31 3.73
CA THR A 118 -0.06 -0.73 4.86
C THR A 118 -0.04 -1.75 5.98
N SER A 119 1.16 -2.20 6.32
CA SER A 119 1.36 -3.32 7.21
C SER A 119 2.42 -2.99 8.25
N PHE A 120 2.22 -3.45 9.49
CA PHE A 120 3.22 -3.28 10.54
C PHE A 120 3.08 -4.33 11.64
N VAL A 121 4.19 -4.63 12.29
CA VAL A 121 4.24 -5.45 13.50
C VAL A 121 4.30 -4.53 14.71
N GLU A 122 3.42 -4.74 15.68
CA GLU A 122 3.47 -4.02 16.95
C GLU A 122 4.62 -4.54 17.84
N LYS A 123 5.32 -3.61 18.49
CA LYS A 123 6.17 -3.88 19.64
C LYS A 123 5.36 -4.62 20.69
N LYS A 124 6.00 -5.54 21.39
CA LYS A 124 5.41 -6.31 22.48
C LYS A 124 4.65 -5.41 23.46
N SER A 125 3.38 -5.74 23.74
CA SER A 125 2.62 -5.13 24.82
C SER A 125 2.87 -5.84 26.17
N LYS A 126 2.57 -5.16 27.29
CA LYS A 126 2.81 -5.71 28.65
C LYS A 126 2.07 -7.03 28.92
N ASN A 127 0.93 -7.26 28.27
CA ASN A 127 0.04 -8.39 28.53
C ASN A 127 0.27 -9.58 27.59
N GLN A 128 1.20 -9.46 26.64
CA GLN A 128 1.50 -10.51 25.67
C GLN A 128 2.62 -11.43 26.15
N ARG A 129 2.60 -12.68 25.67
CA ARG A 129 3.73 -13.60 25.83
C ARG A 129 4.99 -12.99 25.21
N LYS A 130 6.16 -13.43 25.68
CA LYS A 130 7.46 -12.82 25.30
C LYS A 130 7.70 -12.88 23.79
N ASP A 131 7.35 -14.01 23.20
CA ASP A 131 7.45 -14.37 21.79
C ASP A 131 6.24 -13.89 20.97
N GLU A 132 5.17 -13.41 21.59
CA GLU A 132 3.98 -13.00 20.84
C GLU A 132 4.15 -11.58 20.26
N ARG A 133 3.69 -11.40 19.03
CA ARG A 133 3.58 -10.12 18.33
C ARG A 133 2.22 -10.01 17.65
N THR A 134 1.83 -8.79 17.31
CA THR A 134 0.60 -8.54 16.55
C THR A 134 0.96 -7.91 15.20
N LEU A 135 0.56 -8.58 14.11
CA LEU A 135 0.67 -8.06 12.76
C LEU A 135 -0.64 -7.36 12.38
N HIS A 136 -0.51 -6.10 11.98
CA HIS A 136 -1.60 -5.30 11.44
C HIS A 136 -1.44 -5.20 9.94
N ILE A 137 -2.52 -5.45 9.21
CA ILE A 137 -2.55 -5.26 7.77
C ILE A 137 -3.79 -4.46 7.40
N THR A 138 -3.60 -3.40 6.62
CA THR A 138 -4.67 -2.62 6.01
C THR A 138 -4.55 -2.73 4.50
N ILE A 139 -5.64 -3.14 3.84
CA ILE A 139 -5.74 -3.22 2.39
C ILE A 139 -6.79 -2.22 1.93
N GLN A 140 -6.40 -1.28 1.08
CA GLN A 140 -7.30 -0.32 0.45
C GLN A 140 -7.46 -0.68 -1.01
N SER A 141 -8.70 -0.95 -1.45
CA SER A 141 -9.02 -1.23 -2.84
C SER A 141 -9.39 0.06 -3.55
N TYR A 142 -8.81 0.26 -4.73
CA TYR A 142 -9.09 1.38 -5.62
C TYR A 142 -9.49 0.86 -6.98
N ILE A 143 -10.46 1.53 -7.61
CA ILE A 143 -10.85 1.28 -8.99
C ILE A 143 -10.58 2.52 -9.84
N LYS A 144 -9.96 2.32 -11.00
CA LYS A 144 -9.85 3.32 -12.05
C LYS A 144 -11.10 3.26 -12.90
N ARG A 145 -11.90 4.31 -12.88
CA ARG A 145 -13.11 4.41 -13.70
C ARG A 145 -13.16 5.73 -14.45
N PRO A 146 -13.88 5.82 -15.58
CA PRO A 146 -14.10 7.08 -16.26
C PRO A 146 -14.84 8.05 -15.33
N VAL A 147 -14.48 9.34 -15.38
CA VAL A 147 -15.19 10.38 -14.63
C VAL A 147 -16.64 10.48 -15.14
N PHE A 148 -17.61 10.18 -14.27
CA PHE A 148 -19.03 10.32 -14.57
C PHE A 148 -19.35 11.79 -14.87
N GLY A 149 -19.98 12.05 -16.03
CA GLY A 149 -20.23 13.40 -16.55
C GLY A 149 -19.47 13.71 -17.85
N GLN A 150 -18.44 12.94 -18.20
CA GLN A 150 -17.93 12.86 -19.58
C GLN A 150 -18.76 11.85 -20.36
N ILE A 151 -20.03 12.17 -20.61
CA ILE A 151 -20.88 11.39 -21.50
C ILE A 151 -20.12 11.34 -22.84
N LYS A 152 -19.64 10.16 -23.24
CA LYS A 152 -19.26 9.94 -24.64
C LYS A 152 -20.49 10.33 -25.45
N MET A 153 -20.44 11.47 -26.14
CA MET A 153 -21.54 11.84 -27.03
C MET A 153 -21.86 10.63 -27.89
N PRO A 154 -23.14 10.25 -28.05
CA PRO A 154 -23.51 9.11 -28.87
C PRO A 154 -22.83 9.22 -30.24
N LYS A 155 -22.39 8.10 -30.84
CA LYS A 155 -21.66 8.11 -32.12
C LYS A 155 -22.33 9.00 -33.18
N ILE A 156 -23.65 8.89 -33.28
CA ILE A 156 -24.50 9.68 -34.19
C ILE A 156 -24.35 11.19 -33.96
N VAL A 157 -24.23 11.63 -32.71
CA VAL A 157 -24.07 13.06 -32.38
C VAL A 157 -22.65 13.54 -32.64
N LYS A 158 -21.65 12.66 -32.50
CA LYS A 158 -20.26 12.96 -32.88
C LYS A 158 -20.12 13.12 -34.39
N GLU A 159 -20.67 12.19 -35.17
CA GLU A 159 -20.64 12.22 -36.64
C GLU A 159 -21.30 13.49 -37.17
N LYS A 160 -22.50 13.85 -36.68
CA LYS A 160 -23.16 15.10 -37.06
C LYS A 160 -22.33 16.35 -36.77
N LYS A 161 -21.72 16.42 -35.58
CA LYS A 161 -20.86 17.57 -35.22
C LYS A 161 -19.58 17.63 -36.05
N HIS A 162 -19.02 16.48 -36.41
CA HIS A 162 -17.87 16.42 -37.29
C HIS A 162 -18.24 16.94 -38.68
N ASP A 163 -19.34 16.48 -39.26
CA ASP A 163 -19.82 16.93 -40.57
C ASP A 163 -20.11 18.43 -40.60
N GLU A 164 -20.71 18.97 -39.54
CA GLU A 164 -20.92 20.43 -39.37
C GLU A 164 -19.59 21.20 -39.34
N MET A 165 -18.56 20.69 -38.65
CA MET A 165 -17.24 21.33 -38.59
C MET A 165 -16.50 21.26 -39.92
N VAL A 166 -16.63 20.16 -40.67
CA VAL A 166 -16.10 20.02 -42.03
C VAL A 166 -16.77 21.03 -42.98
N GLU A 167 -18.09 21.20 -42.89
CA GLU A 167 -18.82 22.18 -43.70
C GLU A 167 -18.37 23.62 -43.39
N LYS A 168 -18.18 23.96 -42.11
CA LYS A 168 -17.67 25.28 -41.70
C LYS A 168 -16.24 25.53 -42.19
N LEU A 169 -15.38 24.52 -42.17
CA LEU A 169 -14.02 24.61 -42.70
C LEU A 169 -14.05 24.86 -44.21
N ASN A 170 -14.88 24.12 -44.95
CA ASN A 170 -15.04 24.28 -46.40
C ASN A 170 -15.60 25.66 -46.79
N LYS A 171 -16.44 26.26 -45.94
CA LYS A 171 -16.96 27.62 -46.11
C LYS A 171 -15.98 28.72 -45.66
N GLY A 172 -14.84 28.34 -45.06
CA GLY A 172 -13.87 29.29 -44.50
C GLY A 172 -14.34 30.02 -43.24
N GLU A 173 -15.38 29.49 -42.56
CA GLU A 173 -15.92 30.06 -41.32
C GLU A 173 -15.06 29.73 -40.09
N ILE A 174 -14.23 28.69 -40.20
CA ILE A 174 -13.23 28.29 -39.20
C ILE A 174 -11.90 28.04 -39.91
N THR A 175 -10.81 28.12 -39.14
CA THR A 175 -9.45 27.81 -39.59
C THR A 175 -9.12 26.32 -39.47
N GLN A 176 -8.07 25.88 -40.18
CA GLN A 176 -7.55 24.51 -40.02
C GLN A 176 -7.08 24.25 -38.59
N GLU A 177 -6.46 25.24 -37.92
CA GLU A 177 -6.02 25.11 -36.52
C GLU A 177 -7.20 24.87 -35.55
N GLU A 178 -8.33 25.53 -35.77
CA GLU A 178 -9.55 25.31 -34.98
C GLU A 178 -10.16 23.94 -35.23
N PHE A 179 -10.12 23.45 -36.48
CA PHE A 179 -10.57 22.11 -36.82
C PHE A 179 -9.67 21.02 -36.19
N ASP A 180 -8.35 21.17 -36.28
CA ASP A 180 -7.38 20.25 -35.71
C ASP A 180 -7.51 20.17 -34.18
N LYS A 181 -7.79 21.30 -33.53
CA LYS A 181 -8.06 21.35 -32.08
C LYS A 181 -9.35 20.60 -31.71
N PHE A 182 -10.40 20.71 -32.52
CA PHE A 182 -11.64 19.95 -32.33
C PHE A 182 -11.42 18.43 -32.47
N GLU A 183 -10.69 18.00 -33.51
CA GLU A 183 -10.31 16.60 -33.72
C GLU A 183 -9.49 16.05 -32.54
N ALA A 184 -8.52 16.83 -32.07
CA ALA A 184 -7.72 16.49 -30.91
C ALA A 184 -8.56 16.37 -29.62
N GLU A 185 -9.62 17.16 -29.47
CA GLU A 185 -10.53 17.08 -28.32
C GLU A 185 -11.48 15.87 -28.39
N GLN A 186 -11.94 15.48 -29.59
CA GLN A 186 -12.80 14.30 -29.77
C GLN A 186 -12.08 12.97 -29.52
N ASN A 187 -10.78 12.93 -29.84
CA ASN A 187 -9.92 11.75 -29.73
C ASN A 187 -9.23 11.61 -28.38
N LYS A 188 -9.41 12.56 -27.44
CA LYS A 188 -8.86 12.44 -26.09
C LYS A 188 -9.47 11.22 -25.38
N PRO A 189 -8.65 10.36 -24.77
CA PRO A 189 -9.17 9.27 -23.95
C PRO A 189 -10.00 9.85 -22.80
N PRO A 190 -11.03 9.12 -22.32
CA PRO A 190 -11.81 9.54 -21.16
C PRO A 190 -10.87 9.85 -20.00
N LYS A 191 -11.11 10.97 -19.30
CA LYS A 191 -10.38 11.21 -18.04
C LYS A 191 -10.75 10.10 -17.07
N MET A 192 -9.72 9.42 -16.56
CA MET A 192 -9.86 8.39 -15.56
C MET A 192 -9.73 9.01 -14.17
N GLU A 193 -10.61 8.63 -13.26
CA GLU A 193 -10.47 8.88 -11.83
C GLU A 193 -10.13 7.58 -11.11
N THR A 194 -9.27 7.68 -10.10
CA THR A 194 -8.99 6.60 -9.16
C THR A 194 -9.87 6.81 -7.94
N VAL A 195 -10.81 5.90 -7.69
CA VAL A 195 -11.76 5.99 -6.58
C VAL A 195 -11.50 4.87 -5.59
N LYS A 196 -11.50 5.22 -4.31
CA LYS A 196 -11.40 4.25 -3.22
C LYS A 196 -12.73 3.54 -3.04
N GLU A 197 -12.74 2.21 -3.11
CA GLU A 197 -13.93 1.38 -2.89
C GLU A 197 -13.97 0.90 -1.44
N ASP A 198 -13.08 -0.03 -1.10
CA ASP A 198 -13.13 -0.74 0.18
C ASP A 198 -11.89 -0.51 1.03
N THR A 199 -12.02 -0.79 2.32
CA THR A 199 -10.89 -0.87 3.26
C THR A 199 -11.04 -2.08 4.15
N PHE A 200 -10.11 -3.01 4.02
CA PHE A 200 -10.00 -4.18 4.87
C PHE A 200 -8.94 -3.93 5.94
N ARG A 201 -9.23 -4.33 7.18
CA ARG A 201 -8.30 -4.18 8.30
C ARG A 201 -8.25 -5.50 9.05
N PHE A 202 -7.06 -6.06 9.12
CA PHE A 202 -6.80 -7.34 9.75
C PHE A 202 -5.79 -7.17 10.88
N LYS A 203 -5.96 -8.01 11.89
CA LYS A 203 -5.03 -8.16 13.00
C LYS A 203 -4.77 -9.64 13.18
N PHE A 204 -3.51 -10.02 13.18
CA PHE A 204 -3.08 -11.40 13.33
C PHE A 204 -2.16 -11.52 14.54
N THR A 205 -2.36 -12.57 15.32
CA THR A 205 -1.42 -12.95 16.37
C THR A 205 -0.30 -13.76 15.75
N CYS A 206 0.94 -13.38 16.05
CA CYS A 206 2.14 -13.97 15.50
C CYS A 206 3.09 -14.42 16.60
N ILE A 207 3.89 -15.44 16.29
CA ILE A 207 4.95 -15.93 17.16
C ILE A 207 6.30 -15.54 16.55
N LYS A 208 7.11 -14.87 17.35
CA LYS A 208 8.48 -14.44 17.06
C LYS A 208 9.46 -15.48 17.58
N THR A 209 10.29 -16.01 16.70
CA THR A 209 11.35 -16.97 17.03
C THR A 209 12.69 -16.40 16.59
N PRO A 210 13.67 -16.21 17.50
CA PRO A 210 15.00 -15.75 17.12
C PRO A 210 15.64 -16.69 16.09
N LEU A 211 16.32 -16.12 15.10
CA LEU A 211 17.21 -16.87 14.21
C LEU A 211 18.58 -16.89 14.89
N ILE A 212 19.08 -18.09 15.22
CA ILE A 212 20.38 -18.33 15.87
C ILE A 212 21.42 -18.56 14.78
#